data_AF-A0A7C5CFY4-F1
#
_entry.id   AF-A0A7C5CFY4-F1
#
_cell.length_a   1.000
_cell.length_b   1.000
_cell.length_c   1.000
_cell.angle_alpha   90.00
_cell.angle_beta   90.00
_cell.angle_gamma   90.00
#
_symmetry.space_group_name_H-M   'P 1'
#
loop_
_entity.id
_entity.type
_entity.pdbx_description
1 polymer ?
#
loop_
_entity_poly.entity_id
_entity_poly.type
_entity_poly.pdbx_seq_one_letter_code
_entity_poly.pdbx_strand_id
1 'polypeptide(L)' 'MSIILNSPLDMHLHLRDGDMLQTVAPLSSNSFAGAIIMPNL' A
#
# COMPACT_ATOMS: atom_id res chain seq x y z
N MET A 1 -8.58 -21.63 -13.19
CA MET A 1 -8.07 -21.82 -11.81
C MET A 1 -7.90 -20.45 -11.19
N SER A 2 -8.49 -20.19 -10.02
CA SER A 2 -8.48 -18.89 -9.34
C SER A 2 -7.71 -18.97 -8.03
N ILE A 3 -6.91 -17.96 -7.72
CA ILE A 3 -6.23 -17.79 -6.44
C ILE A 3 -6.87 -16.60 -5.73
N ILE A 4 -7.22 -16.77 -4.46
CA ILE A 4 -7.82 -15.74 -3.61
C ILE A 4 -6.87 -15.51 -2.44
N LEU A 5 -6.52 -14.25 -2.20
CA LEU A 5 -5.75 -13.81 -1.03
C LEU A 5 -6.69 -13.03 -0.11
N ASN A 6 -6.93 -13.55 1.09
CA ASN A 6 -7.89 -12.95 2.02
C ASN A 6 -7.38 -11.65 2.67
N SER A 7 -6.06 -11.52 2.85
CA SER A 7 -5.45 -10.35 3.52
C SER A 7 -4.03 -10.12 3.00
N PRO A 8 -3.88 -9.70 1.73
CA PRO A 8 -2.56 -9.42 1.17
C PRO A 8 -1.91 -8.24 1.90
N LEU A 9 -0.61 -8.33 2.16
CA LEU A 9 0.18 -7.30 2.83
C LEU A 9 1.28 -6.78 1.89
N ASP A 10 1.49 -5.47 1.90
CA ASP A 10 2.63 -4.82 1.23
C ASP A 10 3.76 -4.57 2.24
N MET A 11 4.81 -5.38 2.17
CA MET A 11 5.89 -5.33 3.16
C MET A 11 6.93 -4.22 2.89
N HIS A 12 6.76 -3.40 1.84
CA HIS A 12 7.71 -2.35 1.49
C HIS A 12 7.06 -1.18 0.73
N LEU A 13 6.38 -0.28 1.45
CA LEU A 13 5.67 0.86 0.86
C LEU A 13 6.33 2.21 1.16
N HIS A 14 6.41 3.06 0.14
CA HIS A 14 6.77 4.48 0.27
C HIS A 14 5.56 5.34 -0.12
N LEU A 15 5.02 6.09 0.84
CA LEU A 15 3.86 6.95 0.60
C LEU A 15 4.25 8.38 0.19
N ARG A 16 5.43 8.84 0.60
CA ARG A 16 5.87 10.25 0.50
C ARG A 16 4.86 11.20 1.17
N ASP A 17 4.89 12.49 0.83
CA ASP A 17 4.01 13.55 1.37
C ASP A 17 3.16 14.23 0.28
N GLY A 18 2.32 15.17 0.73
CA GLY A 18 1.53 16.06 -0.13
C GLY A 18 0.67 15.31 -1.16
N ASP A 19 0.74 15.78 -2.40
CA ASP A 19 -0.04 15.24 -3.53
C ASP A 19 0.26 13.76 -3.80
N MET A 20 1.49 13.33 -3.53
CA MET A 20 1.91 11.95 -3.73
C MET A 20 1.27 11.02 -2.70
N LEU A 21 1.19 11.45 -1.43
CA LEU A 21 0.45 10.71 -0.41
C LEU A 21 -1.04 10.57 -0.77
N GLN A 22 -1.67 11.67 -1.20
CA GLN A 22 -3.09 11.68 -1.58
C GLN A 22 -3.40 10.75 -2.77
N THR A 23 -2.40 10.55 -3.65
CA THR A 23 -2.54 9.67 -4.82
C THR A 23 -2.22 8.22 -4.49
N VAL A 24 -1.11 7.94 -3.79
CA VAL A 24 -0.59 6.58 -3.59
C VAL A 24 -1.36 5.81 -2.51
N ALA A 25 -1.70 6.45 -1.39
CA ALA A 25 -2.39 5.79 -0.28
C ALA A 25 -3.72 5.10 -0.68
N PRO A 26 -4.65 5.73 -1.44
CA PRO A 26 -5.86 5.06 -1.87
C PRO A 26 -5.60 3.95 -2.89
N LEU A 27 -4.60 4.10 -3.77
CA LEU A 27 -4.25 3.07 -4.75
C LEU A 27 -3.70 1.81 -4.08
N SER A 28 -2.82 1.96 -3.09
CA SER A 28 -2.28 0.81 -2.34
C SER A 28 -3.35 0.14 -1.47
N SER A 29 -4.15 0.90 -0.73
CA SER A 29 -5.18 0.34 0.16
C SER A 29 -6.33 -0.35 -0.59
N ASN A 30 -6.51 -0.08 -1.87
CA ASN A 30 -7.46 -0.82 -2.71
C ASN A 30 -7.07 -2.29 -2.89
N SER A 31 -5.76 -2.58 -2.90
CA SER A 31 -5.24 -3.92 -3.18
C SER A 31 -4.75 -4.66 -1.93
N PHE A 32 -4.29 -3.94 -0.91
CA PHE A 32 -3.65 -4.51 0.27
C PHE A 32 -4.44 -4.23 1.55
N ALA A 33 -4.52 -5.23 2.43
CA ALA A 33 -5.13 -5.12 3.74
C ALA A 33 -4.24 -4.37 4.75
N GLY A 34 -2.94 -4.26 4.48
CA GLY A 34 -1.99 -3.54 5.33
C GLY A 34 -0.63 -3.38 4.65
N ALA A 35 0.19 -2.48 5.18
CA ALA A 35 1.52 -2.23 4.65
C ALA A 35 2.55 -1.83 5.72
N ILE A 36 3.83 -2.13 5.48
CA ILE A 36 4.96 -1.58 6.24
C ILE A 36 5.48 -0.34 5.53
N ILE A 37 5.36 0.81 6.18
CA ILE A 37 5.79 2.10 5.64
C ILE A 37 7.28 2.30 5.91
N MET A 38 8.03 2.65 4.87
CA MET A 38 9.44 2.97 5.01
C MET A 38 9.63 4.39 5.58
N PRO A 39 10.62 4.59 6.46
CA PRO A 39 10.77 5.83 7.23
C PRO A 39 11.53 6.96 6.48
N ASN A 40 11.79 6.80 5.18
CA ASN A 40 12.64 7.69 4.40
C ASN A 40 11.81 8.63 3.51
N LEU A 41 11.18 9.63 4.14
CA LEU A 41 10.35 10.64 3.48
C LEU A 41 10.99 11.18 2.19
#